data_AF-A0A5N3XN42-F1
#
_entry.id   AF-A0A5N3XN42-F1
#
_cell.length_a   1.000
_cell.length_b   1.000
_cell.length_c   1.000
_cell.angle_alpha   90.00
_cell.angle_beta   90.00
_cell.angle_gamma   90.00
#
_symmetry.space_group_name_H-M   'P 1'
#
loop_
_entity.id
_entity.type
_entity.pdbx_description
1 polymer ?
#
loop_
_entity_poly.entity_id
_entity_poly.type
_entity_poly.pdbx_seq_one_letter_code
_entity_poly.pdbx_strand_id
1 'polypeptide(L)'
;SGPTLCDPWTVARQAPLSHALDADNAGVSPIGNSSNNSSHWDLGSAFFFAGTVITTIGYGNIAPSTEGGKIFCILYAIFGIPLFGFLLAGIGDQLGTIFGKSIARVEKVFRWVAISSSRGSS
;
A
#
# COMPACT_ATOMS: atom_id res chain seq x y z
N SER A 1 -31.34 35.76 -13.74
CA SER A 1 -30.63 34.59 -13.16
C SER A 1 -31.64 33.49 -12.96
N GLY A 2 -32.13 32.86 -14.03
CA GLY A 2 -31.48 31.70 -14.66
C GLY A 2 -32.31 30.46 -14.26
N PRO A 3 -33.10 29.87 -15.17
CA PRO A 3 -34.22 28.98 -14.80
C PRO A 3 -33.72 27.59 -14.41
N THR A 4 -34.13 27.09 -13.24
CA THR A 4 -34.11 25.67 -12.87
C THR A 4 -35.25 24.91 -13.58
N LEU A 5 -35.35 25.10 -14.90
CA LEU A 5 -36.17 24.25 -15.75
C LEU A 5 -35.27 23.08 -16.14
N CYS A 6 -35.45 21.92 -15.51
CA CYS A 6 -34.76 20.70 -15.89
C CYS A 6 -35.16 20.37 -17.34
N ASP A 7 -34.38 20.85 -18.30
CA ASP A 7 -34.59 20.53 -19.69
C ASP A 7 -34.28 19.02 -19.88
N PRO A 8 -35.17 18.25 -20.51
CA PRO A 8 -35.02 16.80 -20.64
C PRO A 8 -33.70 16.38 -21.30
N TRP A 9 -33.12 17.25 -22.13
CA TRP A 9 -31.88 17.02 -22.85
C TRP A 9 -30.63 17.16 -21.98
N THR A 10 -30.65 17.99 -20.93
CA THR A 10 -29.56 18.07 -19.94
C THR A 10 -29.61 16.91 -18.97
N VAL A 11 -30.81 16.50 -18.53
CA VAL A 11 -30.98 15.29 -17.68
C VAL A 11 -30.55 14.02 -18.43
N ALA A 12 -30.92 13.90 -19.71
CA ALA A 12 -30.50 12.77 -20.56
C ALA A 12 -28.98 12.70 -20.81
N ARG A 13 -28.28 13.85 -20.78
CA ARG A 13 -26.82 13.91 -20.87
C ARG A 13 -26.11 13.62 -19.55
N GLN A 14 -26.74 13.91 -18.41
CA GLN A 14 -26.16 13.68 -17.09
C GLN A 14 -26.31 12.24 -16.60
N ALA A 15 -27.35 11.51 -17.04
CA ALA A 15 -27.59 10.12 -16.67
C ALA A 15 -26.40 9.17 -16.93
N PRO A 16 -25.74 9.17 -18.11
CA PRO A 16 -24.55 8.33 -18.30
C PRO A 16 -23.35 8.79 -17.46
N LEU A 17 -23.27 10.07 -17.10
CA LEU A 17 -22.17 10.61 -16.30
C LEU A 17 -22.27 10.16 -14.83
N SER A 18 -23.49 10.14 -14.26
CA SER A 18 -23.68 9.65 -12.89
C SER A 18 -23.37 8.15 -12.78
N HIS A 19 -23.79 7.37 -13.78
CA HIS A 19 -23.46 5.94 -13.85
C HIS A 19 -21.96 5.69 -14.00
N ALA A 20 -21.25 6.52 -14.78
CA ALA A 20 -19.79 6.44 -14.90
C ALA A 20 -19.07 6.82 -13.60
N LEU A 21 -19.59 7.81 -12.87
CA LEU A 21 -19.05 8.21 -11.56
C LEU A 21 -19.27 7.13 -10.49
N ASP A 22 -20.43 6.47 -10.48
CA ASP A 22 -20.72 5.37 -9.56
C ASP A 22 -19.85 4.13 -9.87
N ALA A 23 -19.59 3.85 -11.15
CA ALA A 23 -18.68 2.81 -11.57
C ALA A 23 -17.23 3.09 -11.14
N ASP A 24 -16.76 4.33 -11.28
CA ASP A 24 -15.42 4.75 -10.84
C ASP A 24 -15.28 4.69 -9.30
N ASN A 25 -16.29 5.17 -8.56
CA ASN A 25 -16.35 5.04 -7.10
C ASN A 25 -16.41 3.57 -6.63
N ALA A 26 -16.97 2.67 -7.45
CA ALA A 26 -16.94 1.23 -7.21
C ALA A 26 -15.62 0.56 -7.65
N GLY A 27 -14.67 1.32 -8.19
CA GLY A 27 -13.36 0.84 -8.64
C GLY A 27 -13.38 0.15 -10.00
N VAL A 28 -14.37 0.42 -10.85
CA VAL A 28 -14.55 -0.14 -12.19
C VAL A 28 -14.40 0.98 -13.22
N SER A 29 -13.30 0.97 -13.99
CA SER A 29 -13.07 1.97 -15.02
C SER A 29 -14.15 1.90 -16.12
N PRO A 30 -14.89 3.00 -16.40
CA PRO A 30 -15.99 2.99 -17.36
C PRO A 30 -15.55 2.99 -18.84
N ILE A 31 -14.24 2.97 -19.11
CA ILE A 31 -13.66 2.91 -20.45
C ILE A 31 -13.14 1.49 -20.70
N GLY A 32 -13.81 0.69 -21.54
CA GLY A 32 -13.25 -0.60 -21.98
C GLY A 32 -14.22 -1.58 -22.65
N ASN A 33 -13.92 -1.94 -23.91
CA ASN A 33 -14.52 -3.05 -24.66
C ASN A 33 -13.63 -4.32 -24.66
N SER A 34 -12.77 -4.54 -23.66
CA SER A 34 -11.88 -5.71 -23.67
C SER A 34 -11.75 -6.35 -22.30
N SER A 35 -12.09 -7.64 -22.29
CA SER A 35 -11.58 -8.66 -21.37
C SER A 35 -12.16 -8.65 -19.96
N ASN A 36 -13.30 -9.31 -19.86
CA ASN A 36 -13.80 -10.17 -18.79
C ASN A 36 -12.79 -11.07 -18.04
N ASN A 37 -11.52 -10.68 -17.86
CA ASN A 37 -10.48 -11.47 -17.19
C ASN A 37 -9.50 -10.68 -16.32
N SER A 38 -9.57 -9.34 -16.26
CA SER A 38 -8.79 -8.54 -15.31
C SER A 38 -9.60 -8.27 -14.04
N SER A 39 -9.78 -9.30 -13.23
CA SER A 39 -10.44 -9.17 -11.93
C SER A 39 -9.54 -8.36 -11.00
N HIS A 40 -9.96 -7.15 -10.61
CA HIS A 40 -9.31 -6.38 -9.54
C HIS A 40 -9.18 -7.15 -8.21
N TRP A 41 -9.85 -8.30 -8.09
CA TRP A 41 -9.87 -9.22 -6.94
C TRP A 41 -9.18 -10.57 -7.21
N ASP A 42 -8.20 -10.63 -8.11
CA ASP A 42 -7.34 -11.80 -8.20
C ASP A 42 -6.61 -12.05 -6.87
N LEU A 43 -6.25 -13.31 -6.58
CA LEU A 43 -5.60 -13.69 -5.31
C LEU A 43 -4.35 -12.83 -5.03
N GLY A 44 -3.60 -12.48 -6.07
CA GLY A 44 -2.42 -11.62 -5.95
C GLY A 44 -2.76 -10.18 -5.55
N SER A 45 -3.79 -9.57 -6.16
CA SER A 45 -4.19 -8.18 -5.86
C SER A 45 -4.89 -8.08 -4.50
N ALA A 46 -5.66 -9.10 -4.11
CA ALA A 46 -6.26 -9.19 -2.78
C ALA A 46 -5.19 -9.31 -1.68
N PHE A 47 -4.15 -10.12 -1.89
CA PHE A 47 -3.04 -10.23 -0.95
C PHE A 47 -2.24 -8.92 -0.85
N PHE A 48 -1.99 -8.25 -1.97
CA PHE A 48 -1.31 -6.96 -1.99
C PHE A 48 -2.13 -5.88 -1.27
N PHE A 49 -3.45 -5.83 -1.52
CA PHE A 49 -4.37 -4.96 -0.79
C PHE A 49 -4.30 -5.23 0.72
N ALA A 50 -4.40 -6.49 1.13
CA ALA A 50 -4.30 -6.90 2.53
C ALA A 50 -2.94 -6.49 3.13
N GLY A 51 -1.84 -6.68 2.40
CA GLY A 51 -0.51 -6.21 2.78
C GLY A 51 -0.43 -4.69 2.95
N THR A 52 -1.05 -3.90 2.06
CA THR A 52 -1.10 -2.42 2.18
C THR A 52 -1.95 -1.93 3.34
N VAL A 53 -2.98 -2.70 3.73
CA VAL A 53 -3.78 -2.44 4.94
C VAL A 53 -2.98 -2.76 6.20
N ILE A 54 -2.28 -3.91 6.24
CA ILE A 54 -1.40 -4.30 7.36
C ILE A 54 -0.27 -3.29 7.55
N THR A 55 0.38 -2.90 6.46
CA THR A 55 1.49 -1.94 6.48
C THR A 55 1.03 -0.50 6.67
N THR A 56 -0.29 -0.27 6.81
CA THR A 56 -0.92 1.05 6.98
C THR A 56 -0.66 2.04 5.83
N ILE A 57 -0.20 1.55 4.66
CA ILE A 57 0.01 2.38 3.45
C ILE A 57 -1.33 2.88 2.93
N GLY A 58 -2.31 1.98 2.80
CA GLY A 58 -3.70 2.29 2.44
C GLY A 58 -3.89 3.14 1.18
N TYR A 59 -3.68 2.58 -0.02
CA TYR A 59 -3.84 3.33 -1.29
C TYR A 59 -5.28 3.79 -1.60
N GLY A 60 -6.31 3.22 -0.96
CA GLY A 60 -7.71 3.66 -1.10
C GLY A 60 -8.42 3.39 -2.44
N ASN A 61 -7.70 2.96 -3.49
CA ASN A 61 -8.26 2.80 -4.85
C ASN A 61 -9.15 1.55 -5.05
N ILE A 62 -9.11 0.58 -4.13
CA ILE A 62 -9.94 -0.62 -4.16
C ILE A 62 -10.45 -0.83 -2.74
N ALA A 63 -11.61 -0.24 -2.42
CA ALA A 63 -12.28 -0.50 -1.15
C ALA A 63 -13.33 -1.58 -1.37
N PRO A 64 -13.40 -2.64 -0.54
CA PRO A 64 -14.49 -3.60 -0.61
C PRO A 64 -15.81 -2.89 -0.28
N SER A 65 -16.62 -2.63 -1.30
CA SER A 65 -17.91 -1.96 -1.15
C SER A 65 -18.97 -2.88 -0.52
N THR A 66 -18.71 -4.19 -0.46
CA THR A 66 -19.58 -5.21 0.13
C THR A 66 -19.51 -5.23 1.66
N GLU A 67 -20.67 -5.41 2.31
CA GLU A 67 -20.83 -5.40 3.77
C GLU A 67 -19.97 -6.47 4.47
N GLY A 68 -19.85 -7.67 3.88
CA GLY A 68 -18.98 -8.73 4.39
C GLY A 68 -17.49 -8.40 4.30
N GLY A 69 -17.06 -7.69 3.25
CA GLY A 69 -15.66 -7.28 3.08
C GLY A 69 -15.22 -6.25 4.12
N LYS A 70 -16.14 -5.38 4.56
CA LYS A 70 -15.89 -4.42 5.65
C LYS A 70 -15.66 -5.13 6.99
N ILE A 71 -16.46 -6.14 7.31
CA ILE A 71 -16.33 -6.93 8.56
C ILE A 71 -15.02 -7.73 8.55
N PHE A 72 -14.69 -8.35 7.42
CA PHE A 72 -13.40 -9.03 7.26
C PHE A 72 -12.22 -8.06 7.45
N CYS A 73 -12.30 -6.86 6.88
CA CYS A 73 -11.27 -5.84 7.03
C CYS A 73 -11.06 -5.43 8.50
N ILE A 74 -12.14 -5.29 9.27
CA ILE A 74 -12.06 -4.95 10.71
C ILE A 74 -11.37 -6.08 11.49
N LEU A 75 -11.79 -7.34 11.30
CA LEU A 75 -11.16 -8.48 11.95
C LEU A 75 -9.68 -8.60 11.54
N TYR A 76 -9.41 -8.41 10.26
CA TYR A 76 -8.06 -8.45 9.70
C TYR A 76 -7.18 -7.34 10.25
N ALA A 77 -7.70 -6.13 10.47
CA ALA A 77 -6.95 -5.04 11.12
C ALA A 77 -6.59 -5.39 12.57
N ILE A 78 -7.53 -5.96 13.33
CA ILE A 78 -7.33 -6.34 14.74
C ILE A 78 -6.20 -7.36 14.89
N PHE A 79 -6.12 -8.37 14.02
CA PHE A 79 -5.05 -9.37 14.05
C PHE A 79 -3.79 -8.93 13.28
N GLY A 80 -3.97 -8.11 12.24
CA GLY A 80 -2.90 -7.66 11.35
C GLY A 80 -1.96 -6.66 12.01
N ILE A 81 -2.48 -5.71 12.79
CA ILE A 81 -1.68 -4.73 13.53
C ILE A 81 -0.66 -5.39 14.48
N PRO A 82 -1.06 -6.33 15.39
CA PRO A 82 -0.11 -6.98 16.28
C PRO A 82 0.86 -7.91 15.53
N LEU A 83 0.38 -8.63 14.50
CA LEU A 83 1.24 -9.50 13.68
C LEU A 83 2.30 -8.70 12.94
N PHE A 84 1.94 -7.53 12.40
CA PHE A 84 2.88 -6.62 11.74
C PHE A 84 3.89 -6.04 12.72
N GLY A 85 3.46 -5.65 13.92
CA GLY A 85 4.36 -5.21 14.98
C GLY A 85 5.39 -6.28 15.33
N PHE A 86 4.96 -7.55 15.46
CA PHE A 86 5.87 -8.66 15.72
C PHE A 86 6.85 -8.92 14.56
N LEU A 87 6.34 -8.89 13.33
CA LEU A 87 7.16 -9.03 12.12
C LEU A 87 8.22 -7.91 12.05
N LEU A 88 7.81 -6.66 12.26
CA LEU A 88 8.68 -5.50 12.21
C LEU A 88 9.73 -5.53 13.32
N ALA A 89 9.35 -5.99 14.52
CA ALA A 89 10.30 -6.20 15.62
C ALA A 89 11.36 -7.24 15.25
N GLY A 90 10.95 -8.38 14.68
CA GLY A 90 11.88 -9.42 14.24
C GLY A 90 12.80 -8.97 13.09
N ILE A 91 12.25 -8.27 12.10
CA ILE A 91 13.04 -7.69 11.01
C ILE A 91 13.99 -6.60 11.54
N GLY A 92 13.52 -5.78 12.47
CA GLY A 92 14.31 -4.73 13.12
C GLY A 92 15.49 -5.28 13.90
N ASP A 93 15.32 -6.38 14.63
CA ASP A 93 16.41 -7.06 15.34
C ASP A 93 17.46 -7.63 14.37
N GLN A 94 17.00 -8.34 13.34
CA GLN A 94 17.86 -8.89 12.30
C GLN A 94 18.66 -7.79 11.60
N LEU A 95 18.00 -6.71 11.18
CA LEU A 95 18.65 -5.55 10.59
C LEU A 95 19.62 -4.89 11.56
N GLY A 96 19.22 -4.66 12.81
CA GLY A 96 20.07 -4.06 13.85
C GLY A 96 21.33 -4.88 14.09
N THR A 97 21.21 -6.21 14.12
CA THR A 97 22.34 -7.14 14.25
C THR A 97 23.26 -7.06 13.03
N ILE A 98 22.71 -7.00 11.81
CA ILE A 98 23.49 -6.87 10.57
C ILE A 98 24.23 -5.53 10.52
N PHE A 99 23.54 -4.43 10.83
CA PHE A 99 24.14 -3.09 10.87
C PHE A 99 25.20 -2.99 11.96
N GLY A 100 24.94 -3.50 13.16
CA GLY A 100 25.92 -3.53 14.26
C GLY A 100 27.20 -4.28 13.88
N LYS A 101 27.07 -5.46 13.25
CA LYS A 101 28.22 -6.23 12.73
C LYS A 101 28.99 -5.44 11.66
N SER A 102 28.28 -4.73 10.79
CA SER A 102 28.87 -3.92 9.73
C SER A 102 29.67 -2.74 10.30
N ILE A 103 29.08 -2.00 11.23
CA ILE A 103 29.72 -0.86 11.91
C ILE A 103 30.95 -1.33 12.68
N ALA A 104 30.85 -2.42 13.46
CA ALA A 104 31.99 -2.96 14.21
C ALA A 104 33.14 -3.41 13.30
N ARG A 105 32.83 -3.89 12.08
CA ARG A 105 33.84 -4.24 11.09
C ARG A 105 34.59 -3.00 10.59
N VAL A 106 33.86 -1.92 10.31
CA VAL A 106 34.44 -0.64 9.88
C VAL A 106 35.32 -0.06 10.99
N GLU A 107 34.87 -0.06 12.24
CA GLU A 107 35.66 0.42 13.37
C GLU A 107 36.97 -0.35 13.55
N LYS A 108 36.94 -1.68 13.40
CA LYS A 108 38.17 -2.51 13.46
C LYS A 108 39.15 -2.17 12.35
N VAL A 109 38.66 -2.00 11.12
CA VAL A 109 39.51 -1.62 9.98
C VAL A 109 40.12 -0.23 10.23
N PHE A 110 39.32 0.74 10.66
CA PHE A 110 39.80 2.09 10.94
C PHE A 110 40.86 2.10 12.05
N ARG A 111 40.63 1.36 13.14
CA ARG A 111 41.61 1.21 14.24
C ARG A 111 42.90 0.55 13.74
N TRP A 112 42.81 -0.48 12.91
CA TRP A 112 43.99 -1.15 12.36
C TRP A 112 44.79 -0.22 11.45
N VAL A 113 44.11 0.54 10.58
CA VAL A 113 44.72 1.56 9.71
C VAL A 113 45.41 2.65 10.52
N ALA A 114 44.75 3.18 11.56
CA ALA A 114 45.33 4.19 12.44
C ALA A 114 46.62 3.69 13.13
N ILE A 115 46.62 2.45 13.62
CA ILE A 115 47.81 1.83 14.23
C ILE A 115 48.92 1.65 13.20
N SER A 116 48.60 1.21 11.98
CA SER A 116 49.60 1.04 10.91
C SER A 116 50.24 2.36 10.46
N SER A 117 49.46 3.46 10.42
CA SER A 117 49.96 4.78 10.06
C SER A 117 50.96 5.31 11.10
N SER A 118 50.74 5.02 12.39
CA SER A 118 51.66 5.41 13.46
C SER A 118 52.98 4.62 13.48
N ARG A 119 53.08 3.48 12.78
CA ARG A 119 54.28 2.62 12.74
C ARG A 119 55.16 2.82 11.51
N GLY A 120 54.69 3.53 10.48
CA GLY A 120 55.44 3.81 9.25
C GLY A 120 56.26 5.09 9.26
N SER A 121 56.28 5.84 10.37
CA SER A 121 56.99 7.13 10.51
C SER A 121 58.29 7.04 11.34
N SER A 122 58.80 5.83 11.61
CA SER A 122 60.09 5.58 12.29
C SER A 122 61.05 4.84 11.39
#